data_AF-A0AAV9FMG5-F1
#
_entry.id   AF-A0AAV9FMG5-F1
#
_cell.length_a   1.000
_cell.length_b   1.000
_cell.length_c   1.000
_cell.angle_alpha   90.00
_cell.angle_beta   90.00
_cell.angle_gamma   90.00
#
_symmetry.space_group_name_H-M   'P 1'
#
loop_
_entity.id
_entity.type
_entity.pdbx_description
1 polymer ?
#
loop_
_entity_poly.entity_id
_entity_poly.type
_entity_poly.pdbx_seq_one_letter_code
_entity_poly.pdbx_strand_id
1 'polypeptide(L)'
;MVLDMEGYYRRGAAYLAMGKFKEALKDFQQVKKICPNDPDAKKKLKECEKAVQKLKFEEAIAVHDAERRSIADSIDFHTIGIHLPYVEPTYAGARIEGEVVTLEFVKNMIDDFRNQKCLHKRYAYQIILQTMQMLRALPSLVDINVTDGKHFTVCGDVHGQFYDLLNIFELNGLPSEDNPYLFNGDFVDRGSFSLEVILTLFAFKCMSPSAMYLARGNHESKNMNKIYGFEGEVKSKLSDTFVELFAEVFCCLPLAHVINNKVFVVHGGLFSVDGVKLSDIRSIDRFCEPPEEGLMCELLWSDPQPYPGRGPSKRGVGLAFGGDVTKRFLLENNLDLVVRSHEVKDDGYEIEHDGKLITVFSAPNYCDQMGNKGAFIRFKAPELKPNITSFTAVV
;
A
#
# COMPACT_ATOMS: atom_id res chain seq x y z
N MET A 1 -10.32 -35.09 -10.29
CA MET A 1 -8.92 -35.35 -10.65
C MET A 1 -8.12 -35.36 -9.35
N VAL A 2 -7.48 -36.48 -8.98
CA VAL A 2 -6.63 -36.52 -7.78
C VAL A 2 -5.34 -35.80 -8.16
N LEU A 3 -4.96 -34.76 -7.39
CA LEU A 3 -3.69 -34.06 -7.61
C LEU A 3 -2.54 -34.97 -7.18
N ASP A 4 -1.39 -34.86 -7.83
CA ASP A 4 -0.16 -35.44 -7.32
C ASP A 4 0.41 -34.60 -6.16
N MET A 5 1.50 -35.06 -5.55
CA MET A 5 2.14 -34.37 -4.41
C MET A 5 2.45 -32.91 -4.73
N GLU A 6 3.00 -32.67 -5.92
CA GLU A 6 3.39 -31.34 -6.37
C GLU A 6 2.16 -30.44 -6.59
N GLY A 7 1.07 -30.99 -7.13
CA GLY A 7 -0.21 -30.29 -7.26
C GLY A 7 -0.78 -29.85 -5.92
N TYR A 8 -0.79 -30.73 -4.90
CA TYR A 8 -1.22 -30.36 -3.55
C TYR A 8 -0.30 -29.29 -2.94
N TYR A 9 1.01 -29.43 -3.10
CA TYR A 9 1.98 -28.47 -2.57
C TYR A 9 1.81 -27.09 -3.18
N ARG A 10 1.72 -27.00 -4.51
CA ARG A 10 1.53 -25.74 -5.24
C ARG A 10 0.20 -25.08 -4.88
N ARG A 11 -0.89 -25.85 -4.77
CA ARG A 11 -2.20 -25.33 -4.37
C ARG A 11 -2.21 -24.84 -2.91
N GLY A 12 -1.59 -25.60 -2.01
CA GLY A 12 -1.42 -25.18 -0.60
C GLY A 12 -0.60 -23.89 -0.46
N ALA A 13 0.48 -23.75 -1.23
CA ALA A 13 1.28 -22.52 -1.28
C ALA A 13 0.48 -21.33 -1.83
N ALA A 14 -0.35 -21.54 -2.85
CA ALA A 14 -1.25 -20.51 -3.38
C ALA A 14 -2.27 -20.07 -2.31
N TYR A 15 -2.93 -21.01 -1.63
CA TYR A 15 -3.85 -20.68 -0.54
C TYR A 15 -3.15 -19.94 0.61
N LEU A 16 -1.92 -20.31 0.94
CA LEU A 16 -1.13 -19.63 1.97
C LEU A 16 -0.86 -18.16 1.59
N ALA A 17 -0.47 -17.91 0.35
CA ALA A 17 -0.26 -16.55 -0.17
C ALA A 17 -1.54 -15.71 -0.16
N MET A 18 -2.71 -16.34 -0.28
CA MET A 18 -4.02 -15.68 -0.16
C MET A 18 -4.50 -15.52 1.30
N GLY A 19 -3.73 -15.95 2.31
CA GLY A 19 -4.18 -15.98 3.70
C GLY A 19 -5.27 -17.02 4.01
N LYS A 20 -5.55 -17.94 3.07
CA LYS A 20 -6.52 -19.04 3.21
C LYS A 20 -5.89 -20.21 3.97
N PHE A 21 -5.54 -19.98 5.24
CA PHE A 21 -4.76 -20.92 6.05
C PHE A 21 -5.48 -22.25 6.31
N LYS A 22 -6.83 -22.24 6.39
CA LYS A 22 -7.64 -23.45 6.61
C LYS A 22 -7.58 -24.38 5.39
N GLU A 23 -7.59 -23.82 4.18
CA GLU A 23 -7.46 -24.51 2.90
C GLU A 23 -6.03 -24.98 2.67
N ALA A 24 -5.04 -24.11 2.89
CA ALA A 24 -3.62 -24.45 2.80
C ALA A 24 -3.26 -25.63 3.71
N LEU A 25 -3.79 -25.64 4.94
CA LEU A 25 -3.59 -26.73 5.90
C LEU A 25 -4.06 -28.09 5.36
N LYS A 26 -5.22 -28.15 4.71
CA LYS A 26 -5.76 -29.40 4.12
C LYS A 26 -4.82 -29.95 3.05
N ASP A 27 -4.26 -29.07 2.22
CA ASP A 27 -3.35 -29.46 1.15
C ASP A 27 -1.99 -29.92 1.70
N PHE A 28 -1.39 -29.19 2.66
CA PHE A 28 -0.13 -29.61 3.27
C PHE A 28 -0.27 -30.91 4.11
N GLN A 29 -1.44 -31.17 4.70
CA GLN A 29 -1.74 -32.46 5.32
C GLN A 29 -1.71 -33.60 4.29
N GLN A 30 -2.23 -33.35 3.09
CA GLN A 30 -2.19 -34.34 2.01
C GLN A 30 -0.77 -34.55 1.48
N VAL A 31 0.02 -33.48 1.32
CA VAL A 31 1.46 -33.58 0.99
C VAL A 31 2.20 -34.45 2.01
N LYS A 32 1.99 -34.21 3.31
CA LYS A 32 2.60 -35.02 4.38
C LYS A 32 2.19 -36.48 4.35
N LYS A 33 0.94 -36.80 3.97
CA LYS A 33 0.50 -38.20 3.79
C LYS A 33 1.22 -38.88 2.64
N ILE A 34 1.49 -38.16 1.55
CA ILE A 34 2.16 -38.70 0.36
C ILE A 34 3.68 -38.79 0.58
N CYS A 35 4.29 -37.77 1.19
CA CYS A 35 5.73 -37.68 1.45
C CYS A 35 6.00 -37.35 2.94
N PRO A 36 5.93 -38.33 3.85
CA PRO A 36 6.01 -38.10 5.30
C PRO A 36 7.40 -37.68 5.79
N ASN A 37 8.43 -37.83 4.97
CA ASN A 37 9.81 -37.50 5.33
C ASN A 37 10.28 -36.17 4.75
N ASP A 38 9.46 -35.49 3.95
CA ASP A 38 9.83 -34.18 3.41
C ASP A 38 9.94 -33.13 4.53
N PRO A 39 11.15 -32.55 4.74
CA PRO A 39 11.37 -31.60 5.82
C PRO A 39 10.66 -30.26 5.58
N ASP A 40 10.52 -29.82 4.32
CA ASP A 40 9.86 -28.57 3.97
C ASP A 40 8.34 -28.67 4.16
N ALA A 41 7.74 -29.76 3.70
CA ALA A 41 6.32 -30.04 3.92
C ALA A 41 5.97 -30.12 5.41
N LYS A 42 6.84 -30.71 6.24
CA LYS A 42 6.69 -30.71 7.71
C LYS A 42 6.75 -29.31 8.30
N LYS A 43 7.69 -28.48 7.84
CA LYS A 43 7.84 -27.10 8.30
C LYS A 43 6.61 -26.27 7.94
N LYS A 44 6.20 -26.27 6.67
CA LYS A 44 5.02 -25.54 6.16
C LYS A 44 3.73 -26.00 6.82
N LEU A 45 3.57 -27.30 7.06
CA LEU A 45 2.42 -27.82 7.79
C LEU A 45 2.36 -27.24 9.21
N LYS A 46 3.48 -27.27 9.95
CA LYS A 46 3.54 -26.75 11.32
C LYS A 46 3.30 -25.24 11.37
N GLU A 47 3.78 -24.50 10.38
CA GLU A 47 3.50 -23.07 10.21
C GLU A 47 2.01 -22.83 9.97
N CYS A 48 1.38 -23.60 9.07
CA CYS A 48 -0.07 -23.52 8.83
C CYS A 48 -0.89 -23.89 10.07
N GLU A 49 -0.52 -24.94 10.79
CA GLU A 49 -1.21 -25.33 12.04
C GLU A 49 -1.16 -24.20 13.08
N LYS A 50 0.02 -23.58 13.27
CA LYS A 50 0.17 -22.41 14.14
C LYS A 50 -0.64 -21.22 13.64
N ALA A 51 -0.64 -20.95 12.34
CA ALA A 51 -1.38 -19.85 11.74
C ALA A 51 -2.90 -20.03 11.93
N VAL A 52 -3.44 -21.23 11.67
CA VAL A 52 -4.86 -21.55 11.92
C VAL A 52 -5.21 -21.43 13.39
N GLN A 53 -4.34 -21.88 14.31
CA GLN A 53 -4.60 -21.74 15.75
C GLN A 53 -4.59 -20.28 16.19
N LYS A 54 -3.63 -19.48 15.72
CA LYS A 54 -3.56 -18.03 15.97
C LYS A 54 -4.81 -17.34 15.41
N LEU A 55 -5.22 -17.69 14.19
CA LEU A 55 -6.38 -17.11 13.52
C LEU A 55 -7.68 -17.46 14.24
N LYS A 56 -7.86 -18.68 14.73
CA LYS A 56 -9.02 -19.04 15.58
C LYS A 56 -9.06 -18.26 16.89
N PHE A 57 -7.89 -18.03 17.50
CA PHE A 57 -7.81 -17.22 18.72
C PHE A 57 -8.18 -15.76 18.42
N GLU A 58 -7.61 -15.19 17.35
CA GLU A 58 -7.93 -13.84 16.87
C GLU A 58 -9.42 -13.70 16.49
N GLU A 59 -9.98 -14.62 15.70
CA GLU A 59 -11.42 -14.68 15.37
C GLU A 59 -12.28 -14.72 16.64
N ALA A 60 -11.85 -15.45 17.68
CA ALA A 60 -12.59 -15.58 18.93
C ALA A 60 -12.54 -14.33 19.82
N ILE A 61 -11.51 -13.48 19.66
CA ILE A 61 -11.37 -12.19 20.36
C ILE A 61 -11.67 -11.00 19.44
N ALA A 62 -12.02 -11.24 18.18
CA ALA A 62 -12.31 -10.20 17.21
C ALA A 62 -13.61 -9.51 17.61
N VAL A 63 -13.46 -8.34 18.20
CA VAL A 63 -14.53 -7.37 18.38
C VAL A 63 -14.72 -6.66 17.05
N HIS A 64 -15.96 -6.38 16.64
CA HIS A 64 -16.22 -5.58 15.44
C HIS A 64 -15.44 -4.26 15.53
N ASP A 65 -14.73 -3.85 14.47
CA ASP A 65 -13.87 -2.65 14.49
C ASP A 65 -14.66 -1.39 14.93
N ALA A 66 -15.98 -1.33 14.69
CA ALA A 66 -16.87 -0.25 15.15
C ALA A 66 -17.05 -0.15 16.69
N GLU A 67 -16.75 -1.21 17.45
CA GLU A 67 -16.84 -1.24 18.92
C GLU A 67 -15.46 -1.10 19.59
N ARG A 68 -14.38 -1.11 18.81
CA ARG A 68 -13.02 -0.94 19.32
C ARG A 68 -12.75 0.55 19.56
N ARG A 69 -12.30 0.90 20.78
CA ARG A 69 -11.74 2.23 21.02
C ARG A 69 -10.45 2.37 20.22
N SER A 70 -10.36 3.45 19.45
CA SER A 70 -9.16 3.86 18.71
C SER A 70 -7.95 3.86 19.66
N ILE A 71 -6.89 3.15 19.27
CA ILE A 71 -5.68 3.08 20.11
C ILE A 71 -5.00 4.46 20.13
N ALA A 72 -5.13 5.21 19.03
CA ALA A 72 -4.69 6.60 18.96
C ALA A 72 -5.31 7.47 20.06
N ASP A 73 -6.55 7.20 20.49
CA ASP A 73 -7.21 7.97 21.55
C ASP A 73 -6.62 7.68 22.94
N SER A 74 -5.89 6.58 23.08
CA SER A 74 -5.22 6.17 24.32
C SER A 74 -3.74 6.54 24.38
N ILE A 75 -3.17 7.06 23.27
CA ILE A 75 -1.76 7.38 23.15
C ILE A 75 -1.60 8.89 22.96
N ASP A 76 -0.97 9.54 23.95
CA ASP A 76 -0.53 10.93 23.83
C ASP A 76 1.00 11.01 23.73
N PHE A 77 1.51 11.38 22.55
CA PHE A 77 2.95 11.51 22.33
C PHE A 77 3.60 12.63 23.15
N HIS A 78 2.84 13.59 23.70
CA HIS A 78 3.36 14.59 24.64
C HIS A 78 3.73 13.96 25.98
N THR A 79 2.97 12.96 26.42
CA THR A 79 3.20 12.24 27.69
C THR A 79 4.32 11.21 27.59
N ILE A 80 4.77 10.90 26.37
CA ILE A 80 5.99 10.10 26.11
C ILE A 80 7.20 10.93 26.57
N GLY A 81 7.52 10.76 27.85
CA GLY A 81 8.52 11.53 28.60
C GLY A 81 8.20 11.70 30.09
N ILE A 82 6.94 11.55 30.51
CA ILE A 82 6.54 11.63 31.93
C ILE A 82 6.49 10.24 32.60
N HIS A 83 6.13 9.17 31.86
CA HIS A 83 6.00 7.82 32.43
C HIS A 83 6.69 6.65 31.68
N LEU A 84 7.29 6.84 30.47
CA LEU A 84 8.32 6.00 29.78
C LEU A 84 8.35 6.30 28.25
N PRO A 85 9.51 6.17 27.55
CA PRO A 85 10.82 6.68 27.90
C PRO A 85 10.97 8.15 27.45
N TYR A 86 11.57 8.94 28.33
CA TYR A 86 12.34 10.14 28.00
C TYR A 86 13.19 9.90 26.73
N VAL A 87 13.14 10.79 25.74
CA VAL A 87 14.08 10.70 24.60
C VAL A 87 15.48 10.73 25.22
N GLU A 88 16.19 9.61 25.14
CA GLU A 88 17.39 9.45 25.93
C GLU A 88 18.42 10.51 25.50
N PRO A 89 19.26 11.05 26.41
CA PRO A 89 20.25 12.06 26.03
C PRO A 89 21.27 11.53 25.02
N THR A 90 21.39 10.19 24.96
CA THR A 90 22.22 9.44 24.02
C THR A 90 21.58 9.31 22.63
N TYR A 91 20.29 9.58 22.46
CA TYR A 91 19.65 9.57 21.15
C TYR A 91 20.16 10.76 20.32
N ALA A 92 20.90 10.46 19.27
CA ALA A 92 21.52 11.46 18.38
C ALA A 92 20.88 11.50 16.98
N GLY A 93 19.72 10.86 16.80
CA GLY A 93 19.00 10.88 15.52
C GLY A 93 18.11 12.12 15.37
N ALA A 94 17.37 12.18 14.27
CA ALA A 94 16.46 13.26 13.94
C ALA A 94 15.41 13.50 15.04
N ARG A 95 15.14 14.79 15.30
CA ARG A 95 14.23 15.26 16.36
C ARG A 95 13.20 16.22 15.79
N ILE A 96 11.93 16.02 16.16
CA ILE A 96 10.87 16.99 15.91
C ILE A 96 10.88 17.97 17.09
N GLU A 97 11.17 19.23 16.81
CA GLU A 97 11.11 20.31 17.80
C GLU A 97 9.68 20.88 17.83
N GLY A 98 8.97 20.63 18.93
CA GLY A 98 7.56 21.02 19.08
C GLY A 98 6.60 20.16 18.25
N GLU A 99 5.61 20.80 17.64
CA GLU A 99 4.49 20.11 16.96
C GLU A 99 4.67 19.98 15.44
N VAL A 100 5.60 20.72 14.85
CA VAL A 100 5.68 20.88 13.39
C VAL A 100 6.77 19.98 12.82
N VAL A 101 6.37 19.12 11.88
CA VAL A 101 7.32 18.35 11.06
C VAL A 101 7.91 19.29 10.01
N THR A 102 9.21 19.56 10.08
CA THR A 102 9.90 20.48 9.16
C THR A 102 10.67 19.74 8.07
N LEU A 103 10.95 20.41 6.95
CA LEU A 103 11.81 19.84 5.89
C LEU A 103 13.20 19.43 6.42
N GLU A 104 13.75 20.22 7.34
CA GLU A 104 15.03 19.92 7.98
C GLU A 104 14.98 18.62 8.78
N PHE A 105 13.92 18.42 9.57
CA PHE A 105 13.69 17.15 10.26
C PHE A 105 13.57 15.98 9.27
N VAL A 106 12.76 16.13 8.21
CA VAL A 106 12.55 15.06 7.22
C VAL A 106 13.86 14.67 6.54
N LYS A 107 14.71 15.64 6.16
CA LYS A 107 16.03 15.37 5.60
C LYS A 107 16.94 14.62 6.56
N ASN A 108 17.04 15.08 7.80
CA ASN A 108 17.84 14.41 8.84
C ASN A 108 17.34 12.99 9.12
N MET A 109 16.01 12.78 9.13
CA MET A 109 15.40 11.45 9.30
C MET A 109 15.73 10.53 8.12
N ILE A 110 15.64 11.03 6.88
CA ILE A 110 16.03 10.27 5.67
C ILE A 110 17.51 9.89 5.74
N ASP A 111 18.39 10.79 6.16
CA ASP A 111 19.82 10.48 6.31
C ASP A 111 20.08 9.44 7.41
N ASP A 112 19.35 9.49 8.52
CA ASP A 112 19.41 8.45 9.55
C ASP A 112 18.94 7.09 9.01
N PHE A 113 17.82 7.04 8.28
CA PHE A 113 17.30 5.82 7.65
C PHE A 113 18.25 5.26 6.59
N ARG A 114 18.87 6.12 5.78
CA ARG A 114 19.88 5.72 4.79
C ARG A 114 21.05 4.99 5.47
N ASN A 115 21.41 5.44 6.67
CA ASN A 115 22.44 4.85 7.53
C ASN A 115 21.90 3.77 8.49
N GLN A 116 20.69 3.24 8.23
CA GLN A 116 20.05 2.16 8.99
C GLN A 116 19.87 2.45 10.49
N LYS A 117 19.78 3.73 10.86
CA LYS A 117 19.39 4.13 12.22
C LYS A 117 17.87 4.15 12.32
N CYS A 118 17.37 3.88 13.52
CA CYS A 118 15.93 3.94 13.80
C CYS A 118 15.52 5.33 14.32
N LEU A 119 14.36 5.80 13.87
CA LEU A 119 13.72 6.98 14.44
C LEU A 119 13.23 6.65 15.85
N HIS A 120 13.42 7.56 16.81
CA HIS A 120 12.90 7.37 18.17
C HIS A 120 11.37 7.23 18.18
N LYS A 121 10.86 6.29 19.01
CA LYS A 121 9.43 5.93 19.08
C LYS A 121 8.49 7.12 19.31
N ARG A 122 8.92 8.11 20.12
CA ARG A 122 8.19 9.37 20.33
C ARG A 122 7.83 10.07 19.00
N TYR A 123 8.82 10.24 18.12
CA TYR A 123 8.64 10.94 16.85
C TYR A 123 7.87 10.09 15.84
N ALA A 124 8.05 8.77 15.88
CA ALA A 124 7.22 7.85 15.10
C ALA A 124 5.73 7.97 15.50
N TYR A 125 5.40 7.95 16.80
CA TYR A 125 4.02 8.18 17.26
C TYR A 125 3.49 9.54 16.81
N GLN A 126 4.27 10.62 16.96
CA GLN A 126 3.86 11.96 16.53
C GLN A 126 3.51 12.00 15.04
N ILE A 127 4.37 11.46 14.17
CA ILE A 127 4.14 11.41 12.71
C ILE A 127 2.87 10.61 12.39
N ILE A 128 2.73 9.42 12.97
CA ILE A 128 1.62 8.51 12.65
C ILE A 128 0.28 9.10 13.13
N LEU A 129 0.22 9.64 14.36
CA LEU A 129 -0.98 10.22 14.94
C LEU A 129 -1.42 11.49 14.20
N GLN A 130 -0.48 12.37 13.82
CA GLN A 130 -0.79 13.54 13.01
C GLN A 130 -1.28 13.15 11.61
N THR A 131 -0.63 12.17 10.98
CA THR A 131 -1.07 11.64 9.67
C THR A 131 -2.48 11.10 9.74
N MET A 132 -2.79 10.31 10.77
CA MET A 132 -4.11 9.73 11.00
C MET A 132 -5.20 10.80 11.09
N GLN A 133 -4.94 11.87 11.84
CA GLN A 133 -5.87 13.00 11.95
C GLN A 133 -6.14 13.64 10.59
N MET A 134 -5.10 13.86 9.79
CA MET A 134 -5.22 14.42 8.44
C MET A 134 -6.01 13.48 7.50
N LEU A 135 -5.71 12.19 7.53
CA LEU A 135 -6.36 11.20 6.65
C LEU A 135 -7.82 10.97 7.01
N ARG A 136 -8.18 10.95 8.30
CA ARG A 136 -9.58 10.85 8.76
C ARG A 136 -10.47 11.98 8.23
N ALA A 137 -9.92 13.18 8.07
CA ALA A 137 -10.65 14.33 7.56
C ALA A 137 -10.88 14.30 6.04
N LEU A 138 -10.20 13.41 5.30
CA LEU A 138 -10.34 13.31 3.85
C LEU A 138 -11.55 12.46 3.44
N PRO A 139 -12.16 12.75 2.27
CA PRO A 139 -13.11 11.84 1.64
C PRO A 139 -12.44 10.56 1.13
N SER A 140 -13.23 9.53 0.83
CA SER A 140 -12.72 8.27 0.27
C SER A 140 -12.23 8.41 -1.17
N LEU A 141 -12.72 9.44 -1.89
CA LEU A 141 -12.18 9.90 -3.18
C LEU A 141 -11.76 11.36 -3.05
N VAL A 142 -10.47 11.63 -3.28
CA VAL A 142 -9.87 12.97 -3.15
C VAL A 142 -9.73 13.64 -4.52
N ASP A 143 -10.31 14.82 -4.65
CA ASP A 143 -10.15 15.65 -5.84
C ASP A 143 -8.88 16.50 -5.72
N ILE A 144 -8.01 16.45 -6.73
CA ILE A 144 -6.75 17.18 -6.82
C ILE A 144 -6.86 18.22 -7.94
N ASN A 145 -6.57 19.48 -7.61
CA ASN A 145 -6.53 20.57 -8.58
C ASN A 145 -5.10 21.04 -8.82
N VAL A 146 -4.59 20.78 -10.01
CA VAL A 146 -3.28 21.22 -10.53
C VAL A 146 -3.52 22.47 -11.37
N THR A 147 -2.98 23.60 -10.92
CA THR A 147 -3.14 24.88 -11.61
C THR A 147 -2.32 24.94 -12.89
N ASP A 148 -2.78 25.71 -13.87
CA ASP A 148 -2.11 25.85 -15.18
C ASP A 148 -0.63 26.20 -15.03
N GLY A 149 0.22 25.48 -15.76
CA GLY A 149 1.67 25.63 -15.70
C GLY A 149 2.35 24.85 -14.57
N LYS A 150 1.61 24.36 -13.56
CA LYS A 150 2.12 23.46 -12.53
C LYS A 150 2.02 21.99 -12.97
N HIS A 151 2.72 21.13 -12.24
CA HIS A 151 2.73 19.69 -12.48
C HIS A 151 2.36 18.90 -11.22
N PHE A 152 2.11 17.60 -11.42
CA PHE A 152 1.80 16.65 -10.38
C PHE A 152 2.40 15.29 -10.73
N THR A 153 3.06 14.63 -9.78
CA THR A 153 3.71 13.33 -10.00
C THR A 153 2.89 12.20 -9.40
N VAL A 154 2.69 11.11 -10.14
CA VAL A 154 2.07 9.86 -9.65
C VAL A 154 3.13 8.75 -9.67
N CYS A 155 3.35 8.14 -8.52
CA CYS A 155 4.14 6.93 -8.33
C CYS A 155 3.20 5.75 -8.04
N GLY A 156 3.60 4.56 -8.48
CA GLY A 156 2.95 3.30 -8.11
C GLY A 156 3.55 2.70 -6.84
N ASP A 157 3.51 1.38 -6.77
CA ASP A 157 3.99 0.57 -5.66
C ASP A 157 5.49 0.80 -5.41
N VAL A 158 5.89 0.81 -4.14
CA VAL A 158 7.29 0.94 -3.72
C VAL A 158 7.73 -0.24 -2.85
N HIS A 159 6.80 -0.89 -2.14
CA HIS A 159 7.03 -2.15 -1.41
C HIS A 159 8.30 -2.18 -0.55
N GLY A 160 8.47 -1.18 0.31
CA GLY A 160 9.60 -1.12 1.24
C GLY A 160 10.98 -1.02 0.59
N GLN A 161 11.06 -0.63 -0.69
CA GLN A 161 12.32 -0.32 -1.37
C GLN A 161 12.77 1.12 -1.07
N PHE A 162 13.19 1.36 0.17
CA PHE A 162 13.51 2.70 0.67
C PHE A 162 14.58 3.43 -0.16
N TYR A 163 15.64 2.73 -0.57
CA TYR A 163 16.72 3.36 -1.36
C TYR A 163 16.25 3.78 -2.76
N ASP A 164 15.33 3.03 -3.37
CA ASP A 164 14.71 3.41 -4.64
C ASP A 164 13.73 4.57 -4.47
N LEU A 165 13.02 4.65 -3.34
CA LEU A 165 12.23 5.85 -3.00
C LEU A 165 13.12 7.10 -2.97
N LEU A 166 14.31 7.02 -2.37
CA LEU A 166 15.25 8.14 -2.36
C LEU A 166 15.74 8.49 -3.77
N ASN A 167 15.95 7.49 -4.63
CA ASN A 167 16.31 7.70 -6.03
C ASN A 167 15.20 8.43 -6.80
N ILE A 168 13.92 8.11 -6.56
CA ILE A 168 12.80 8.88 -7.13
C ILE A 168 12.91 10.35 -6.74
N PHE A 169 13.19 10.64 -5.47
CA PHE A 169 13.33 12.03 -5.00
C PHE A 169 14.59 12.73 -5.52
N GLU A 170 15.67 11.99 -5.78
CA GLU A 170 16.87 12.54 -6.40
C GLU A 170 16.62 12.88 -7.89
N LEU A 171 15.96 11.98 -8.63
CA LEU A 171 15.65 12.15 -10.05
C LEU A 171 14.57 13.19 -10.31
N ASN A 172 13.56 13.29 -9.44
CA ASN A 172 12.35 14.05 -9.68
C ASN A 172 12.12 15.21 -8.67
N GLY A 173 13.06 15.39 -7.75
CA GLY A 173 13.02 16.40 -6.70
C GLY A 173 12.19 15.97 -5.48
N LEU A 174 12.52 16.52 -4.31
CA LEU A 174 11.79 16.24 -3.07
C LEU A 174 10.33 16.72 -3.16
N PRO A 175 9.41 16.08 -2.41
CA PRO A 175 8.05 16.57 -2.25
C PRO A 175 8.00 17.99 -1.67
N SER A 176 7.24 18.85 -2.32
CA SER A 176 6.94 20.22 -1.87
C SER A 176 5.61 20.68 -2.47
N GLU A 177 5.11 21.86 -2.07
CA GLU A 177 3.90 22.44 -2.67
C GLU A 177 4.05 22.69 -4.18
N ASP A 178 5.27 22.98 -4.63
CA ASP A 178 5.61 23.16 -6.05
C ASP A 178 5.99 21.85 -6.76
N ASN A 179 6.16 20.76 -6.01
CA ASN A 179 6.48 19.44 -6.53
C ASN A 179 5.67 18.34 -5.82
N PRO A 180 4.34 18.33 -6.00
CA PRO A 180 3.46 17.40 -5.28
C PRO A 180 3.52 15.98 -5.86
N TYR A 181 3.37 14.99 -4.99
CA TYR A 181 3.35 13.57 -5.30
C TYR A 181 2.07 12.89 -4.84
N LEU A 182 1.60 11.92 -5.62
CA LEU A 182 0.70 10.85 -5.19
C LEU A 182 1.45 9.53 -5.24
N PHE A 183 1.54 8.82 -4.11
CA PHE A 183 1.91 7.41 -4.11
C PHE A 183 0.64 6.56 -4.07
N ASN A 184 0.47 5.73 -5.10
CA ASN A 184 -0.77 5.03 -5.40
C ASN A 184 -0.82 3.63 -4.76
N GLY A 185 -0.71 3.58 -3.43
CA GLY A 185 -0.77 2.35 -2.63
C GLY A 185 0.50 1.51 -2.64
N ASP A 186 0.49 0.46 -1.82
CA ASP A 186 1.53 -0.56 -1.73
C ASP A 186 2.92 0.02 -1.43
N PHE A 187 2.96 0.75 -0.32
CA PHE A 187 4.19 1.36 0.21
C PHE A 187 5.04 0.33 0.95
N VAL A 188 4.40 -0.64 1.58
CA VAL A 188 4.99 -1.60 2.52
C VAL A 188 4.93 -3.03 1.99
N ASP A 189 5.42 -3.97 2.81
CA ASP A 189 5.56 -5.40 2.53
C ASP A 189 6.58 -5.72 1.44
N ARG A 190 7.01 -6.99 1.43
CA ARG A 190 8.00 -7.57 0.50
C ARG A 190 9.42 -7.06 0.73
N GLY A 191 9.66 -5.76 0.50
CA GLY A 191 10.93 -5.12 0.81
C GLY A 191 11.15 -4.98 2.32
N SER A 192 12.41 -4.96 2.72
CA SER A 192 12.82 -5.01 4.14
C SER A 192 13.05 -3.63 4.79
N PHE A 193 12.67 -2.56 4.10
CA PHE A 193 12.74 -1.18 4.59
C PHE A 193 11.36 -0.49 4.53
N SER A 194 10.31 -1.25 4.82
CA SER A 194 8.92 -0.76 4.76
C SER A 194 8.66 0.32 5.80
N LEU A 195 9.26 0.21 6.99
CA LEU A 195 9.09 1.19 8.05
C LEU A 195 9.70 2.54 7.67
N GLU A 196 10.89 2.53 7.07
CA GLU A 196 11.57 3.73 6.59
C GLU A 196 10.78 4.42 5.46
N VAL A 197 10.23 3.64 4.52
CA VAL A 197 9.34 4.14 3.45
C VAL A 197 8.12 4.83 4.05
N ILE A 198 7.34 4.12 4.88
CA ILE A 198 6.04 4.65 5.33
C ILE A 198 6.21 5.87 6.25
N LEU A 199 7.21 5.86 7.14
CA LEU A 199 7.49 7.02 7.99
C LEU A 199 7.98 8.22 7.18
N THR A 200 8.73 8.01 6.10
CA THR A 200 9.16 9.10 5.20
C THR A 200 7.96 9.72 4.46
N LEU A 201 7.08 8.89 3.90
CA LEU A 201 5.86 9.35 3.22
C LEU A 201 4.93 10.11 4.18
N PHE A 202 4.72 9.58 5.39
CA PHE A 202 3.92 10.23 6.42
C PHE A 202 4.55 11.54 6.91
N ALA A 203 5.89 11.60 7.06
CA ALA A 203 6.55 12.83 7.46
C ALA A 203 6.40 13.93 6.40
N PHE A 204 6.50 13.61 5.10
CA PHE A 204 6.18 14.58 4.05
C PHE A 204 4.72 15.02 4.08
N LYS A 205 3.78 14.11 4.39
CA LYS A 205 2.35 14.45 4.57
C LYS A 205 2.14 15.43 5.73
N CYS A 206 2.76 15.19 6.88
CA CYS A 206 2.70 16.09 8.03
C CYS A 206 3.38 17.43 7.77
N MET A 207 4.50 17.42 7.03
CA MET A 207 5.25 18.64 6.69
C MET A 207 4.47 19.58 5.79
N SER A 208 3.84 19.05 4.75
CA SER A 208 2.97 19.82 3.85
C SER A 208 1.89 18.90 3.25
N PRO A 209 0.62 19.02 3.69
CA PRO A 209 -0.45 18.15 3.23
C PRO A 209 -0.73 18.17 1.72
N SER A 210 -0.39 19.27 1.04
CA SER A 210 -0.50 19.45 -0.41
C SER A 210 0.73 18.95 -1.18
N ALA A 211 1.85 18.68 -0.50
CA ALA A 211 3.04 18.10 -1.13
C ALA A 211 2.94 16.58 -1.32
N MET A 212 2.13 15.90 -0.49
CA MET A 212 2.04 14.44 -0.46
C MET A 212 0.61 13.94 -0.39
N TYR A 213 0.24 13.09 -1.34
CA TYR A 213 -1.02 12.36 -1.40
C TYR A 213 -0.73 10.87 -1.36
N LEU A 214 -1.57 10.11 -0.66
CA LEU A 214 -1.38 8.69 -0.42
C LEU A 214 -2.72 7.99 -0.69
N ALA A 215 -2.74 7.06 -1.63
CA ALA A 215 -3.87 6.17 -1.83
C ALA A 215 -3.63 4.85 -1.09
N ARG A 216 -4.69 4.18 -0.66
CA ARG A 216 -4.61 2.84 -0.09
C ARG A 216 -4.34 1.83 -1.21
N GLY A 217 -3.38 0.94 -1.01
CA GLY A 217 -3.19 -0.29 -1.78
C GLY A 217 -3.72 -1.51 -1.03
N ASN A 218 -3.66 -2.69 -1.64
CA ASN A 218 -4.09 -3.91 -0.96
C ASN A 218 -3.11 -4.33 0.15
N HIS A 219 -1.84 -3.92 0.06
CA HIS A 219 -0.84 -4.18 1.11
C HIS A 219 -0.97 -3.26 2.33
N GLU A 220 -1.77 -2.19 2.29
CA GLU A 220 -2.16 -1.44 3.49
C GLU A 220 -3.37 -2.10 4.19
N SER A 221 -3.23 -3.40 4.51
CA SER A 221 -4.22 -4.23 5.19
C SER A 221 -3.57 -5.23 6.16
N LYS A 222 -4.27 -5.53 7.27
CA LYS A 222 -3.77 -6.45 8.31
C LYS A 222 -3.38 -7.82 7.74
N ASN A 223 -4.20 -8.35 6.85
CA ASN A 223 -3.99 -9.68 6.27
C ASN A 223 -2.70 -9.75 5.45
N MET A 224 -2.42 -8.72 4.64
CA MET A 224 -1.19 -8.67 3.84
C MET A 224 0.02 -8.44 4.74
N ASN A 225 -0.04 -7.47 5.66
CA ASN A 225 1.08 -7.12 6.53
C ASN A 225 1.55 -8.28 7.41
N LYS A 226 0.62 -9.13 7.85
CA LYS A 226 0.92 -10.33 8.64
C LYS A 226 1.70 -11.39 7.88
N ILE A 227 1.51 -11.47 6.56
CA ILE A 227 2.08 -12.51 5.70
C ILE A 227 3.36 -12.02 5.01
N TYR A 228 3.38 -10.76 4.58
CA TYR A 228 4.37 -10.26 3.61
C TYR A 228 5.45 -9.36 4.21
N GLY A 229 5.47 -9.16 5.53
CA GLY A 229 6.66 -8.73 6.26
C GLY A 229 6.47 -7.50 7.14
N PHE A 230 5.54 -6.60 6.83
CA PHE A 230 5.43 -5.33 7.53
C PHE A 230 5.10 -5.49 9.02
N GLU A 231 4.19 -6.41 9.39
CA GLU A 231 3.92 -6.71 10.81
C GLU A 231 5.20 -7.15 11.54
N GLY A 232 5.99 -8.02 10.91
CA GLY A 232 7.25 -8.51 11.48
C GLY A 232 8.30 -7.41 11.62
N GLU A 233 8.44 -6.56 10.61
CA GLU A 233 9.38 -5.44 10.61
C GLU A 233 9.02 -4.42 11.70
N VAL A 234 7.75 -4.02 11.82
CA VAL A 234 7.27 -3.08 12.84
C VAL A 234 7.50 -3.64 14.24
N LYS A 235 7.22 -4.93 14.49
CA LYS A 235 7.48 -5.55 15.80
C LYS A 235 8.96 -5.57 16.15
N SER A 236 9.81 -5.81 15.17
CA SER A 236 11.26 -5.86 15.36
C SER A 236 11.86 -4.48 15.64
N LYS A 237 11.43 -3.45 14.91
CA LYS A 237 12.01 -2.10 15.00
C LYS A 237 11.30 -1.21 16.03
N LEU A 238 10.02 -1.45 16.32
CA LEU A 238 9.18 -0.66 17.21
C LEU A 238 8.54 -1.49 18.33
N SER A 239 7.26 -1.87 18.20
CA SER A 239 6.51 -2.72 19.15
C SER A 239 5.17 -3.17 18.57
N ASP A 240 4.49 -4.13 19.22
CA ASP A 240 3.15 -4.59 18.83
C ASP A 240 2.11 -3.46 18.79
N THR A 241 2.19 -2.48 19.70
CA THR A 241 1.30 -1.30 19.70
C THR A 241 1.36 -0.52 18.38
N PHE A 242 2.52 -0.42 17.75
CA PHE A 242 2.66 0.24 16.45
C PHE A 242 2.00 -0.56 15.32
N VAL A 243 1.95 -1.90 15.41
CA VAL A 243 1.24 -2.71 14.41
C VAL A 243 -0.24 -2.35 14.39
N GLU A 244 -0.86 -2.27 15.57
CA GLU A 244 -2.28 -1.92 15.67
C GLU A 244 -2.53 -0.48 15.24
N LEU A 245 -1.63 0.45 15.59
CA LEU A 245 -1.72 1.85 15.18
C LEU A 245 -1.59 2.00 13.65
N PHE A 246 -0.61 1.35 13.01
CA PHE A 246 -0.47 1.39 11.55
C PHE A 246 -1.70 0.81 10.85
N ALA A 247 -2.24 -0.31 11.34
CA ALA A 247 -3.46 -0.89 10.79
C ALA A 247 -4.64 0.11 10.85
N GLU A 248 -4.78 0.86 11.94
CA GLU A 248 -5.81 1.88 12.08
C GLU A 248 -5.59 3.07 11.11
N VAL A 249 -4.35 3.54 10.96
CA VAL A 249 -4.01 4.62 10.00
C VAL A 249 -4.24 4.18 8.56
N PHE A 250 -3.91 2.93 8.22
CA PHE A 250 -4.14 2.38 6.89
C PHE A 250 -5.63 2.34 6.53
N CYS A 251 -6.51 2.09 7.51
CA CYS A 251 -7.96 2.22 7.31
C CYS A 251 -8.43 3.67 7.05
N CYS A 252 -7.60 4.68 7.32
CA CYS A 252 -7.94 6.08 7.04
C CYS A 252 -7.53 6.54 5.64
N LEU A 253 -6.65 5.81 4.93
CA LEU A 253 -6.14 6.17 3.61
C LEU A 253 -7.27 6.26 2.56
N PRO A 254 -7.35 7.35 1.77
CA PRO A 254 -8.28 7.45 0.64
C PRO A 254 -8.11 6.30 -0.35
N LEU A 255 -9.20 5.91 -1.01
CA LEU A 255 -9.23 4.76 -1.93
C LEU A 255 -8.90 5.16 -3.37
N ALA A 256 -9.17 6.40 -3.76
CA ALA A 256 -8.92 6.90 -5.11
C ALA A 256 -8.70 8.41 -5.13
N HIS A 257 -8.13 8.89 -6.23
CA HIS A 257 -7.90 10.30 -6.49
C HIS A 257 -8.38 10.69 -7.89
N VAL A 258 -8.78 11.95 -8.07
CA VAL A 258 -9.14 12.50 -9.39
C VAL A 258 -8.37 13.80 -9.63
N ILE A 259 -7.55 13.84 -10.68
CA ILE A 259 -6.74 15.01 -11.04
C ILE A 259 -7.50 15.85 -12.08
N ASN A 260 -7.79 17.11 -11.76
CA ASN A 260 -8.56 18.10 -12.53
C ASN A 260 -9.84 17.54 -13.17
N ASN A 261 -10.54 16.63 -12.49
CA ASN A 261 -11.73 15.95 -13.04
C ASN A 261 -11.48 15.16 -14.34
N LYS A 262 -10.22 14.82 -14.66
CA LYS A 262 -9.84 14.16 -15.92
C LYS A 262 -9.13 12.82 -15.73
N VAL A 263 -8.23 12.71 -14.77
CA VAL A 263 -7.45 11.49 -14.55
C VAL A 263 -7.90 10.83 -13.26
N PHE A 264 -8.47 9.64 -13.35
CA PHE A 264 -8.83 8.83 -12.17
C PHE A 264 -7.65 7.94 -11.81
N VAL A 265 -7.21 8.00 -10.55
CA VAL A 265 -6.07 7.24 -10.03
C VAL A 265 -6.55 6.31 -8.93
N VAL A 266 -6.26 5.02 -9.06
CA VAL A 266 -6.66 3.95 -8.13
C VAL A 266 -5.55 2.89 -8.08
N HIS A 267 -5.31 2.23 -6.94
CA HIS A 267 -4.27 1.21 -6.86
C HIS A 267 -4.58 -0.02 -7.75
N GLY A 268 -5.68 -0.70 -7.46
CA GLY A 268 -6.23 -1.84 -8.18
C GLY A 268 -6.84 -1.42 -9.52
N GLY A 269 -8.16 -1.41 -9.61
CA GLY A 269 -8.80 -1.12 -10.88
C GLY A 269 -10.29 -0.82 -10.78
N LEU A 270 -11.01 -1.22 -11.82
CA LEU A 270 -12.44 -0.93 -11.98
C LEU A 270 -13.31 -2.08 -11.46
N PHE A 271 -14.61 -1.94 -11.65
CA PHE A 271 -15.63 -2.65 -10.87
C PHE A 271 -16.28 -3.81 -11.64
N SER A 272 -16.84 -4.76 -10.89
CA SER A 272 -17.62 -5.88 -11.43
C SER A 272 -18.95 -5.48 -12.04
N VAL A 273 -19.47 -4.30 -11.68
CA VAL A 273 -20.72 -3.74 -12.19
C VAL A 273 -20.47 -2.47 -12.98
N ASP A 274 -21.35 -2.19 -13.94
CA ASP A 274 -21.37 -0.92 -14.67
C ASP A 274 -22.19 0.13 -13.92
N GLY A 275 -22.05 1.40 -14.28
CA GLY A 275 -22.83 2.49 -13.68
C GLY A 275 -22.21 3.14 -12.44
N VAL A 276 -21.08 2.62 -11.93
CA VAL A 276 -20.39 3.19 -10.75
C VAL A 276 -19.93 4.62 -11.03
N LYS A 277 -20.34 5.54 -10.16
CA LYS A 277 -20.01 6.96 -10.25
C LYS A 277 -18.93 7.36 -9.24
N LEU A 278 -18.26 8.47 -9.50
CA LEU A 278 -17.32 9.08 -8.54
C LEU A 278 -17.98 9.38 -7.18
N SER A 279 -19.29 9.67 -7.15
CA SER A 279 -20.06 9.84 -5.92
C SER A 279 -20.13 8.57 -5.08
N ASP A 280 -20.26 7.41 -5.72
CA ASP A 280 -20.36 6.13 -5.04
C ASP A 280 -19.04 5.83 -4.33
N ILE A 281 -17.91 6.05 -5.02
CA ILE A 281 -16.56 5.90 -4.45
C ILE A 281 -16.34 6.87 -3.29
N ARG A 282 -16.76 8.13 -3.45
CA ARG A 282 -16.63 9.16 -2.40
C ARG A 282 -17.43 8.81 -1.15
N SER A 283 -18.53 8.07 -1.29
CA SER A 283 -19.43 7.65 -0.21
C SER A 283 -19.05 6.34 0.50
N ILE A 284 -18.03 5.63 0.01
CA ILE A 284 -17.55 4.39 0.66
C ILE A 284 -17.09 4.71 2.08
N ASP A 285 -17.67 4.04 3.07
CA ASP A 285 -17.12 3.99 4.42
C ASP A 285 -15.87 3.10 4.42
N ARG A 286 -14.71 3.75 4.36
CA ARG A 286 -13.41 3.08 4.17
C ARG A 286 -12.71 2.70 5.47
N PHE A 287 -13.26 3.08 6.63
CA PHE A 287 -12.63 2.94 7.95
C PHE A 287 -12.71 1.50 8.48
N CYS A 288 -12.31 0.54 7.65
CA CYS A 288 -12.35 -0.88 7.92
C CYS A 288 -11.25 -1.61 7.12
N GLU A 289 -10.99 -2.88 7.46
CA GLU A 289 -10.23 -3.74 6.56
C GLU A 289 -11.00 -3.96 5.24
N PRO A 290 -10.31 -4.12 4.10
CA PRO A 290 -10.98 -4.38 2.83
C PRO A 290 -11.89 -5.61 2.93
N PRO A 291 -13.18 -5.50 2.56
CA PRO A 291 -14.08 -6.64 2.53
C PRO A 291 -13.67 -7.66 1.46
N GLU A 292 -14.25 -8.87 1.49
CA GLU A 292 -13.99 -9.89 0.46
C GLU A 292 -14.60 -9.52 -0.91
N GLU A 293 -15.63 -8.67 -0.94
CA GLU A 293 -16.36 -8.25 -2.14
C GLU A 293 -16.79 -6.77 -2.08
N GLY A 294 -17.25 -6.25 -3.22
CA GLY A 294 -17.76 -4.87 -3.34
C GLY A 294 -16.72 -3.84 -3.76
N LEU A 295 -17.16 -2.59 -3.88
CA LEU A 295 -16.37 -1.51 -4.53
C LEU A 295 -14.99 -1.31 -3.89
N MET A 296 -14.91 -1.31 -2.56
CA MET A 296 -13.64 -1.13 -1.86
C MET A 296 -12.64 -2.26 -2.16
N CYS A 297 -13.11 -3.51 -2.20
CA CYS A 297 -12.28 -4.64 -2.57
C CYS A 297 -11.78 -4.50 -4.02
N GLU A 298 -12.68 -4.20 -4.94
CA GLU A 298 -12.37 -4.11 -6.37
C GLU A 298 -11.43 -2.96 -6.72
N LEU A 299 -11.55 -1.81 -6.03
CA LEU A 299 -10.60 -0.68 -6.14
C LEU A 299 -9.17 -1.09 -5.76
N LEU A 300 -9.00 -2.03 -4.84
CA LEU A 300 -7.68 -2.44 -4.34
C LEU A 300 -7.11 -3.66 -5.05
N TRP A 301 -7.94 -4.50 -5.69
CA TRP A 301 -7.52 -5.83 -6.15
C TRP A 301 -7.73 -6.15 -7.63
N SER A 302 -8.50 -5.35 -8.37
CA SER A 302 -8.84 -5.68 -9.75
C SER A 302 -7.69 -5.38 -10.72
N ASP A 303 -7.58 -6.17 -11.78
CA ASP A 303 -6.56 -6.04 -12.82
C ASP A 303 -7.22 -5.82 -14.20
N PRO A 304 -6.59 -5.06 -15.11
CA PRO A 304 -7.01 -5.02 -16.51
C PRO A 304 -6.84 -6.38 -17.22
N GLN A 305 -7.58 -6.60 -18.30
CA GLN A 305 -7.37 -7.72 -19.22
C GLN A 305 -7.41 -7.25 -20.68
N PRO A 306 -6.64 -7.89 -21.58
CA PRO A 306 -6.55 -7.45 -22.97
C PRO A 306 -7.86 -7.66 -23.76
N TYR A 307 -8.72 -8.56 -23.31
CA TYR A 307 -9.99 -8.89 -23.99
C TYR A 307 -11.16 -8.09 -23.42
N PRO A 308 -12.17 -7.72 -24.22
CA PRO A 308 -13.39 -7.09 -23.72
C PRO A 308 -14.15 -7.95 -22.69
N GLY A 309 -14.96 -7.30 -21.87
CA GLY A 309 -15.82 -7.90 -20.86
C GLY A 309 -15.15 -7.99 -19.49
N ARG A 310 -15.61 -8.94 -18.68
CA ARG A 310 -15.08 -9.21 -17.34
C ARG A 310 -14.73 -10.69 -17.21
N GLY A 311 -13.70 -10.97 -16.43
CA GLY A 311 -13.21 -12.32 -16.17
C GLY A 311 -12.88 -12.53 -14.68
N PRO A 312 -12.69 -13.79 -14.26
CA PRO A 312 -12.21 -14.08 -12.92
C PRO A 312 -10.81 -13.49 -12.72
N SER A 313 -10.57 -12.89 -11.56
CA SER A 313 -9.23 -12.41 -11.19
C SER A 313 -8.24 -13.57 -11.10
N LYS A 314 -7.03 -13.36 -11.63
CA LYS A 314 -5.90 -14.30 -11.47
C LYS A 314 -5.44 -14.40 -10.02
N ARG A 315 -5.81 -13.41 -9.18
CA ARG A 315 -5.46 -13.33 -7.75
C ARG A 315 -6.46 -14.05 -6.86
N GLY A 316 -7.62 -14.45 -7.41
CA GLY A 316 -8.71 -15.07 -6.66
C GLY A 316 -9.48 -14.11 -5.75
N VAL A 317 -9.31 -12.80 -5.94
CA VAL A 317 -10.02 -11.68 -5.30
C VAL A 317 -10.08 -10.50 -6.29
N GLY A 318 -11.15 -9.70 -6.25
CA GLY A 318 -11.43 -8.72 -7.29
C GLY A 318 -11.84 -9.36 -8.62
N LEU A 319 -11.60 -8.66 -9.74
CA LEU A 319 -11.91 -9.17 -11.08
C LEU A 319 -10.86 -8.77 -12.12
N ALA A 320 -10.94 -9.40 -13.30
CA ALA A 320 -10.30 -8.91 -14.51
C ALA A 320 -11.30 -8.08 -15.32
N PHE A 321 -10.93 -6.89 -15.80
CA PHE A 321 -11.83 -6.01 -16.58
C PHE A 321 -11.21 -5.57 -17.91
N GLY A 322 -11.99 -5.60 -18.99
CA GLY A 322 -11.55 -5.26 -20.34
C GLY A 322 -11.65 -3.77 -20.68
N GLY A 323 -11.11 -3.39 -21.85
CA GLY A 323 -11.11 -2.01 -22.32
C GLY A 323 -12.49 -1.38 -22.54
N ASP A 324 -13.53 -2.18 -22.79
CA ASP A 324 -14.92 -1.70 -22.86
C ASP A 324 -15.45 -1.24 -21.49
N VAL A 325 -15.02 -1.87 -20.39
CA VAL A 325 -15.35 -1.46 -19.02
C VAL A 325 -14.67 -0.12 -18.71
N THR A 326 -13.38 0.00 -19.04
CA THR A 326 -12.64 1.26 -18.87
C THR A 326 -13.27 2.40 -19.66
N LYS A 327 -13.56 2.19 -20.94
CA LYS A 327 -14.18 3.23 -21.79
C LYS A 327 -15.54 3.67 -21.27
N ARG A 328 -16.38 2.75 -20.81
CA ARG A 328 -17.69 3.07 -20.23
C ARG A 328 -17.56 3.88 -18.95
N PHE A 329 -16.73 3.44 -18.00
CA PHE A 329 -16.49 4.16 -16.75
C PHE A 329 -16.00 5.59 -16.99
N LEU A 330 -15.02 5.76 -17.90
CA LEU A 330 -14.48 7.07 -18.25
C LEU A 330 -15.54 7.98 -18.87
N LEU A 331 -16.29 7.49 -19.86
CA LEU A 331 -17.36 8.24 -20.52
C LEU A 331 -18.44 8.68 -19.53
N GLU A 332 -18.87 7.76 -18.68
CA GLU A 332 -19.94 7.95 -17.72
C GLU A 332 -19.61 8.92 -16.57
N ASN A 333 -18.32 9.14 -16.31
CA ASN A 333 -17.82 10.03 -15.28
C ASN A 333 -17.09 11.27 -15.85
N ASN A 334 -17.14 11.48 -17.17
CA ASN A 334 -16.48 12.58 -17.88
C ASN A 334 -14.95 12.65 -17.68
N LEU A 335 -14.33 11.48 -17.54
CA LEU A 335 -12.89 11.31 -17.37
C LEU A 335 -12.20 10.95 -18.70
N ASP A 336 -10.89 11.19 -18.77
CA ASP A 336 -10.09 10.98 -19.97
C ASP A 336 -9.18 9.74 -19.85
N LEU A 337 -8.71 9.42 -18.63
CA LEU A 337 -7.69 8.41 -18.36
C LEU A 337 -7.87 7.75 -16.98
N VAL A 338 -7.61 6.43 -16.90
CA VAL A 338 -7.37 5.71 -15.64
C VAL A 338 -5.86 5.49 -15.46
N VAL A 339 -5.31 5.82 -14.31
CA VAL A 339 -3.95 5.45 -13.89
C VAL A 339 -4.06 4.48 -12.71
N ARG A 340 -3.29 3.39 -12.76
CA ARG A 340 -3.31 2.36 -11.72
C ARG A 340 -1.94 1.72 -11.49
N SER A 341 -1.79 0.87 -10.47
CA SER A 341 -0.49 0.28 -10.08
C SER A 341 -0.49 -1.26 -9.96
N HIS A 342 -0.22 -1.89 -8.80
CA HIS A 342 -0.48 -3.30 -8.40
C HIS A 342 0.14 -4.46 -9.22
N GLU A 343 0.53 -4.21 -10.46
CA GLU A 343 1.12 -5.18 -11.39
C GLU A 343 2.51 -4.70 -11.76
N VAL A 344 3.51 -5.54 -11.49
CA VAL A 344 4.89 -5.34 -11.97
C VAL A 344 4.88 -5.30 -13.50
N LYS A 345 5.54 -4.29 -14.08
CA LYS A 345 5.74 -4.15 -15.53
C LYS A 345 7.22 -4.01 -15.85
N ASP A 346 7.68 -4.62 -16.93
CA ASP A 346 9.11 -4.67 -17.29
C ASP A 346 9.76 -3.29 -17.41
N ASP A 347 9.08 -2.33 -18.05
CA ASP A 347 9.54 -0.94 -18.20
C ASP A 347 9.07 -0.01 -17.06
N GLY A 348 8.47 -0.57 -16.00
CA GLY A 348 7.86 0.17 -14.89
C GLY A 348 6.49 0.74 -15.21
N TYR A 349 6.00 0.60 -16.44
CA TYR A 349 4.66 1.00 -16.84
C TYR A 349 4.14 0.16 -18.00
N GLU A 350 2.83 0.22 -18.25
CA GLU A 350 2.20 -0.29 -19.47
C GLU A 350 1.00 0.59 -19.85
N ILE A 351 0.84 0.87 -21.15
CA ILE A 351 -0.30 1.60 -21.69
C ILE A 351 -1.28 0.59 -22.30
N GLU A 352 -2.46 0.48 -21.70
CA GLU A 352 -3.45 -0.55 -22.00
C GLU A 352 -4.76 0.09 -22.48
N HIS A 353 -5.70 -0.75 -22.94
CA HIS A 353 -7.07 -0.36 -23.28
C HIS A 353 -7.18 0.85 -24.24
N ASP A 354 -6.40 0.82 -25.33
CA ASP A 354 -6.33 1.89 -26.34
C ASP A 354 -5.89 3.25 -25.78
N GLY A 355 -4.95 3.24 -24.82
CA GLY A 355 -4.43 4.45 -24.18
C GLY A 355 -5.35 5.06 -23.14
N LYS A 356 -6.38 4.31 -22.69
CA LYS A 356 -7.33 4.73 -21.67
C LYS A 356 -6.99 4.24 -20.27
N LEU A 357 -6.03 3.35 -20.15
CA LEU A 357 -5.50 2.87 -18.88
C LEU A 357 -3.98 2.88 -18.93
N ILE A 358 -3.34 3.34 -17.85
CA ILE A 358 -1.90 3.23 -17.66
C ILE A 358 -1.65 2.52 -16.33
N THR A 359 -0.90 1.42 -16.38
CA THR A 359 -0.31 0.81 -15.20
C THR A 359 1.05 1.47 -14.94
N VAL A 360 1.32 1.93 -13.71
CA VAL A 360 2.61 2.48 -13.27
C VAL A 360 3.09 1.75 -12.02
N PHE A 361 4.35 1.37 -11.99
CA PHE A 361 4.95 0.59 -10.92
C PHE A 361 6.32 1.18 -10.56
N SER A 362 6.55 1.52 -9.29
CA SER A 362 7.69 2.33 -8.86
C SER A 362 8.73 1.55 -8.03
N ALA A 363 8.65 0.22 -8.01
CA ALA A 363 9.63 -0.66 -7.37
C ALA A 363 10.51 -1.35 -8.45
N PRO A 364 11.65 -0.76 -8.84
CA PRO A 364 12.56 -1.39 -9.80
C PRO A 364 13.20 -2.65 -9.21
N ASN A 365 13.57 -3.61 -10.07
CA ASN A 365 14.12 -4.91 -9.68
C ASN A 365 13.34 -5.55 -8.52
N TYR A 366 12.02 -5.63 -8.67
CA TYR A 366 11.12 -6.00 -7.58
C TYR A 366 11.54 -7.29 -6.88
N CYS A 367 11.58 -7.24 -5.54
CA CYS A 367 12.04 -8.33 -4.67
C CYS A 367 13.46 -8.84 -4.98
N ASP A 368 14.33 -7.98 -5.52
CA ASP A 368 15.71 -8.26 -5.93
C ASP A 368 15.84 -9.39 -6.99
N GLN A 369 14.76 -9.68 -7.72
CA GLN A 369 14.69 -10.86 -8.60
C GLN A 369 14.09 -10.58 -9.97
N MET A 370 13.16 -9.62 -10.09
CA MET A 370 12.38 -9.44 -11.31
C MET A 370 13.14 -8.73 -12.44
N GLY A 371 14.13 -7.90 -12.12
CA GLY A 371 14.91 -7.15 -13.12
C GLY A 371 14.13 -6.07 -13.88
N ASN A 372 12.89 -5.78 -13.49
CA ASN A 372 12.07 -4.72 -14.09
C ASN A 372 12.62 -3.32 -13.78
N LYS A 373 12.26 -2.33 -14.59
CA LYS A 373 12.41 -0.91 -14.24
C LYS A 373 11.27 -0.47 -13.31
N GLY A 374 11.47 0.63 -12.62
CA GLY A 374 10.41 1.42 -12.00
C GLY A 374 10.03 2.57 -12.93
N ALA A 375 8.86 3.17 -12.74
CA ALA A 375 8.47 4.41 -13.40
C ALA A 375 7.63 5.30 -12.50
N PHE A 376 7.54 6.58 -12.86
CA PHE A 376 6.58 7.54 -12.34
C PHE A 376 6.01 8.38 -13.49
N ILE A 377 4.83 8.96 -13.30
CA ILE A 377 4.14 9.77 -14.31
C ILE A 377 4.04 11.22 -13.83
N ARG A 378 4.49 12.17 -14.64
CA ARG A 378 4.22 13.60 -14.44
C ARG A 378 3.07 14.05 -15.32
N PHE A 379 2.09 14.70 -14.71
CA PHE A 379 1.02 15.42 -15.39
C PHE A 379 1.26 16.91 -15.28
N LYS A 380 1.17 17.66 -16.38
CA LYS A 380 1.26 19.13 -16.39
C LYS A 380 -0.07 19.71 -16.86
N ALA A 381 -0.61 20.66 -16.10
CA ALA A 381 -1.84 21.36 -16.47
C ALA A 381 -1.55 22.48 -17.50
N PRO A 382 -2.49 22.77 -18.41
CA PRO A 382 -3.84 22.22 -18.48
C PRO A 382 -3.96 20.89 -19.25
N GLU A 383 -2.97 20.48 -20.03
CA GLU A 383 -3.13 19.37 -20.98
C GLU A 383 -3.23 17.99 -20.33
N LEU A 384 -2.66 17.82 -19.13
CA LEU A 384 -2.60 16.56 -18.38
C LEU A 384 -2.19 15.35 -19.23
N LYS A 385 -1.29 15.57 -20.19
CA LYS A 385 -0.68 14.45 -20.91
C LYS A 385 0.27 13.70 -19.98
N PRO A 386 0.20 12.35 -19.91
CA PRO A 386 1.09 11.56 -19.07
C PRO A 386 2.51 11.64 -19.64
N ASN A 387 3.45 12.21 -18.88
CA ASN A 387 4.88 12.16 -19.16
C ASN A 387 5.52 11.10 -18.25
N ILE A 388 5.81 9.92 -18.81
CA ILE A 388 6.28 8.76 -18.05
C ILE A 388 7.81 8.73 -18.05
N THR A 389 8.41 8.62 -16.87
CA THR A 389 9.85 8.48 -16.69
C THR A 389 10.15 7.14 -16.03
N SER A 390 10.86 6.26 -16.74
CA SER A 390 11.38 5.01 -16.17
C SER A 390 12.75 5.21 -15.52
N PHE A 391 13.04 4.41 -14.50
CA PHE A 391 14.30 4.40 -13.77
C PHE A 391 14.67 2.97 -13.34
N THR A 392 15.94 2.73 -13.07
CA THR A 392 16.46 1.42 -12.64
C THR A 392 16.69 1.39 -11.13
N ALA A 393 16.85 0.18 -10.58
CA ALA A 393 17.15 -0.01 -9.17
C ALA A 393 18.49 0.60 -8.80
N VAL A 394 18.59 1.10 -7.57
CA VAL A 394 19.87 1.49 -6.96
C VAL A 394 20.58 0.23 -6.47
N VAL A 395 21.87 0.12 -6.78
CA VAL A 395 22.73 -1.02 -6.40
C VAL A 395 23.57 -0.70 -5.18
#